data_AF-A0A1I0IWH6-F1
#
_entry.id   AF-A0A1I0IWH6-F1
#
_cell.length_a   1.000
_cell.length_b   1.000
_cell.length_c   1.000
_cell.angle_alpha   90.00
_cell.angle_beta   90.00
_cell.angle_gamma   90.00
#
_symmetry.space_group_name_H-M   'P 1'
#
loop_
_entity.id
_entity.type
_entity.pdbx_description
1 polymer ?
#
loop_
_entity_poly.entity_id
_entity_poly.type
_entity_poly.pdbx_seq_one_letter_code
_entity_poly.pdbx_strand_id
1 'polypeptide(L)'
;MITLKEIAAEAGVSMTTVSNVLHGKAKKVSPEVEERIKKLLVKYNYIPRFGLNALTNKDSKIISILVNTPDFVERTPYERPFYGNIIGELESMLRKRGYYIMLFSSKNIPEIMKMTMGWNHIHLHAGQIL
;
A
#
# COMPACT_ATOMS: atom_id res chain seq x y z
N MET A 1 3.79 17.99 11.69
CA MET A 1 4.05 16.53 11.65
C MET A 1 5.53 16.34 11.42
N ILE A 2 6.22 15.62 12.31
CA ILE A 2 7.66 15.41 12.18
C ILE A 2 7.99 14.51 10.98
N THR A 3 9.11 14.77 10.33
CA THR A 3 9.65 14.01 9.20
C THR A 3 10.70 13.01 9.66
N LEU A 4 11.03 12.01 8.82
CA LEU A 4 12.19 11.12 9.12
C LEU A 4 13.49 11.92 9.24
N LYS A 5 13.63 13.02 8.50
CA LYS A 5 14.83 13.88 8.52
C LYS A 5 15.01 14.53 9.89
N GLU A 6 13.93 15.04 10.47
CA GLU A 6 13.94 15.67 11.79
C GLU A 6 14.18 14.63 12.89
N ILE A 7 13.55 13.45 12.81
CA ILE A 7 13.82 12.34 13.74
C ILE A 7 15.28 11.90 13.65
N ALA A 8 15.85 11.81 12.46
CA ALA A 8 17.25 11.44 12.25
C ALA A 8 18.20 12.47 12.86
N ALA A 9 17.89 13.77 12.70
CA ALA A 9 18.66 14.85 13.29
C ALA A 9 18.62 14.82 14.83
N GLU A 10 17.44 14.67 15.44
CA GLU A 10 17.30 14.57 16.90
C GLU A 10 17.93 13.28 17.45
N ALA A 11 17.87 12.18 16.69
CA ALA A 11 18.53 10.93 17.02
C ALA A 11 20.04 10.93 16.73
N GLY A 12 20.61 11.98 16.12
CA GLY A 12 22.03 12.03 15.75
C GLY A 12 22.48 10.91 14.80
N VAL A 13 21.61 10.47 13.89
CA VAL A 13 21.88 9.38 12.93
C VAL A 13 21.46 9.76 11.51
N SER A 14 21.82 8.92 10.53
CA SER A 14 21.35 9.10 9.16
C SER A 14 19.86 8.77 9.00
N MET A 15 19.19 9.38 8.02
CA MET A 15 17.81 9.00 7.65
C MET A 15 17.68 7.52 7.30
N THR A 16 18.72 6.94 6.67
CA THR A 16 18.76 5.50 6.33
C THR A 16 18.75 4.63 7.59
N THR A 17 19.43 5.05 8.66
CA THR A 17 19.43 4.36 9.95
C THR A 17 18.02 4.33 10.56
N VAL A 18 17.35 5.49 10.58
CA VAL A 18 15.96 5.59 11.06
C VAL A 18 15.01 4.73 10.22
N SER A 19 15.16 4.75 8.88
CA SER A 19 14.37 3.92 7.97
C SER A 19 14.59 2.42 8.20
N ASN A 20 15.83 1.99 8.45
CA ASN A 20 16.13 0.59 8.74
C ASN A 20 15.50 0.13 10.05
N VAL A 21 15.52 0.96 11.10
CA VAL A 21 14.82 0.68 12.36
C VAL A 21 13.31 0.59 12.14
N LEU A 22 12.73 1.55 11.40
CA LEU A 22 11.30 1.57 11.10
C LEU A 22 10.82 0.31 10.37
N HIS A 23 11.63 -0.22 9.44
CA HIS A 23 11.29 -1.41 8.64
C HIS A 23 11.81 -2.73 9.23
N GLY A 24 12.26 -2.76 10.49
CA GLY A 24 12.78 -3.97 11.14
C GLY A 24 14.07 -4.53 10.52
N LYS A 25 14.81 -3.72 9.75
CA LYS A 25 16.09 -4.06 9.12
C LYS A 25 17.29 -3.56 9.94
N ALA A 26 17.13 -3.47 11.25
CA ALA A 26 18.10 -2.84 12.17
C ALA A 26 19.35 -3.67 12.49
N LYS A 27 19.68 -4.73 11.73
CA LYS A 27 20.78 -5.68 12.03
C LYS A 27 22.17 -5.05 12.25
N LYS A 28 22.38 -3.81 11.79
CA LYS A 28 23.65 -3.07 11.93
C LYS A 28 23.55 -1.87 12.89
N VAL A 29 22.45 -1.73 13.63
CA VAL A 29 22.20 -0.61 14.55
C VAL A 29 22.40 -1.11 15.97
N SER A 30 23.09 -0.33 16.81
CA SER A 30 23.25 -0.70 18.21
C SER A 30 21.90 -0.65 18.94
N PRO A 31 21.69 -1.50 19.97
CA PRO A 31 20.44 -1.50 20.74
C PRO A 31 20.07 -0.13 21.31
N GLU A 32 21.07 0.62 21.78
CA GLU A 32 20.90 1.98 22.32
C GLU A 32 20.33 2.95 21.27
N VAL A 33 20.90 2.94 20.06
CA VAL A 33 20.45 3.80 18.96
C VAL A 33 19.05 3.40 18.50
N GLU A 34 18.77 2.10 18.41
CA GLU A 34 17.46 1.58 18.05
C GLU A 34 16.39 2.02 19.07
N GLU A 35 16.69 1.92 20.37
CA GLU A 35 15.78 2.36 21.44
C GLU A 35 15.53 3.87 21.41
N ARG A 36 16.57 4.67 21.19
CA ARG A 36 16.45 6.14 21.03
C ARG A 36 15.52 6.49 19.88
N ILE A 37 15.69 5.85 18.72
CA ILE A 37 14.82 6.07 17.55
C ILE A 37 13.37 5.67 17.87
N LYS A 38 13.15 4.50 18.48
CA LYS A 38 11.80 4.05 18.87
C LYS A 38 11.11 5.02 19.84
N LYS A 39 11.83 5.56 20.82
CA LYS A 39 11.31 6.58 21.75
C LYS A 39 10.87 7.85 21.02
N LEU A 40 11.65 8.32 20.04
CA LEU A 40 11.28 9.49 19.23
C LEU A 40 10.06 9.22 18.35
N LEU A 41 9.98 8.05 17.72
CA LEU A 41 8.83 7.65 16.91
C LEU A 41 7.53 7.66 17.74
N VAL A 42 7.58 7.15 18.97
CA VAL A 42 6.45 7.16 19.91
C VAL A 42 6.15 8.59 20.38
N LYS A 43 7.17 9.35 20.82
CA LYS A 43 7.03 10.74 21.31
C LYS A 43 6.28 11.63 20.33
N TYR A 44 6.57 11.49 19.04
CA TYR A 44 5.96 12.31 18.00
C TYR A 44 4.75 11.67 17.31
N ASN A 45 4.31 10.49 17.79
CA ASN A 45 3.26 9.70 17.15
C ASN A 45 3.49 9.59 15.64
N TYR A 46 4.72 9.21 15.25
CA TYR A 46 5.12 9.19 13.85
C TYR A 46 4.35 8.10 13.10
N ILE A 47 3.53 8.53 12.13
CA ILE A 47 2.81 7.62 11.24
C ILE A 47 3.58 7.53 9.92
N PRO A 48 4.07 6.33 9.53
CA PRO A 48 4.69 6.13 8.23
C PRO A 48 3.74 6.51 7.11
N ARG A 49 4.23 7.28 6.14
CA ARG A 49 3.44 7.63 4.96
C ARG A 49 3.45 6.48 3.96
N PHE A 50 2.64 5.45 4.20
CA PHE A 50 2.57 4.27 3.33
C PHE A 50 2.20 4.64 1.88
N GLY A 51 1.34 5.63 1.67
CA GLY A 51 0.97 6.12 0.35
C GLY A 51 2.09 6.83 -0.42
N LEU A 52 3.13 7.33 0.26
CA LEU A 52 4.27 7.94 -0.43
C LEU A 52 5.07 6.88 -1.19
N ASN A 53 5.24 5.68 -0.61
CA ASN A 53 5.90 4.55 -1.28
C ASN A 53 5.14 4.12 -2.53
N ALA A 54 3.80 4.24 -2.54
CA ALA A 54 2.99 3.91 -3.70
C ALA A 54 3.23 4.86 -4.89
N LEU A 55 3.65 6.10 -4.60
CA LEU A 55 3.87 7.18 -5.57
C LEU A 55 5.34 7.35 -5.96
N THR A 56 6.29 6.98 -5.09
CA THR A 56 7.73 7.18 -5.30
C THR A 56 8.50 5.91 -5.67
N ASN A 57 8.01 4.71 -5.31
CA ASN A 57 8.59 3.46 -5.80
C ASN A 57 7.92 3.03 -7.12
N LYS A 58 8.66 2.29 -7.95
CA LYS A 58 8.12 1.60 -9.14
C LYS A 58 7.03 0.57 -8.81
N ASP A 59 6.90 0.19 -7.54
CA ASP A 59 5.94 -0.79 -7.04
C ASP A 59 4.93 -0.10 -6.12
N SER A 60 3.75 0.21 -6.65
CA SER A 60 2.69 0.89 -5.89
C SER A 60 2.18 0.08 -4.69
N LYS A 61 2.40 -1.26 -4.72
CA LYS A 61 1.76 -2.27 -3.86
C LYS A 61 0.22 -2.20 -3.88
N ILE A 62 -0.36 -1.53 -4.88
CA ILE A 62 -1.81 -1.45 -5.09
C ILE A 62 -2.21 -2.51 -6.12
N ILE A 63 -3.22 -3.31 -5.78
CA ILE A 63 -3.90 -4.22 -6.70
C ILE A 63 -5.30 -3.68 -6.94
N SER A 64 -5.62 -3.39 -8.20
CA SER A 64 -6.93 -2.85 -8.58
C SER A 64 -7.89 -3.98 -8.95
N ILE A 65 -9.08 -3.97 -8.36
CA ILE A 65 -10.20 -4.84 -8.74
C ILE A 65 -11.20 -3.99 -9.51
N LEU A 66 -11.28 -4.26 -10.81
CA LEU A 66 -12.14 -3.57 -11.76
C LEU A 66 -13.38 -4.42 -11.98
N VAL A 67 -14.57 -3.86 -11.73
CA VAL A 67 -15.83 -4.58 -11.90
C VAL A 67 -16.70 -3.83 -12.91
N ASN A 68 -17.04 -4.49 -14.02
CA ASN A 68 -18.12 -4.04 -14.87
C ASN A 68 -19.45 -4.49 -14.27
N THR A 69 -20.36 -3.53 -14.04
CA THR A 69 -21.73 -3.84 -13.60
C THR A 69 -22.72 -3.61 -14.72
N PRO A 70 -23.67 -4.55 -14.95
CA PRO A 70 -24.75 -4.32 -15.90
C PRO A 70 -25.63 -3.12 -15.52
N ASP A 71 -26.25 -2.50 -16.53
CA ASP A 71 -27.04 -1.27 -16.35
C ASP A 71 -28.23 -1.43 -15.40
N PHE A 72 -28.84 -2.62 -15.38
CA PHE A 72 -29.99 -2.96 -14.53
C PHE A 72 -29.62 -3.14 -13.05
N VAL A 73 -28.34 -3.13 -12.69
CA VAL A 73 -27.91 -3.20 -11.29
C VAL A 73 -27.91 -1.78 -10.71
N GLU A 74 -28.78 -1.52 -9.75
CA GLU A 74 -28.91 -0.20 -9.11
C GLU A 74 -27.84 0.05 -8.04
N ARG A 75 -27.38 -1.01 -7.38
CA ARG A 75 -26.39 -0.95 -6.28
C ARG A 75 -25.00 -1.32 -6.77
N THR A 76 -23.97 -0.93 -6.04
CA THR A 76 -22.59 -1.34 -6.37
C THR A 76 -22.48 -2.87 -6.26
N PRO A 77 -21.58 -3.51 -7.03
CA PRO A 77 -21.42 -4.97 -6.96
C PRO A 77 -20.95 -5.39 -5.55
N TYR A 78 -20.32 -4.48 -4.82
CA TYR A 78 -19.74 -4.65 -3.50
C TYR A 78 -20.78 -4.77 -2.38
N GLU A 79 -22.01 -4.30 -2.60
CA GLU A 79 -23.11 -4.40 -1.61
C GLU A 79 -23.76 -5.78 -1.55
N ARG A 80 -23.39 -6.70 -2.47
CA ARG A 80 -23.94 -8.07 -2.48
C ARG A 80 -23.04 -9.00 -1.66
N PRO A 81 -23.60 -9.85 -0.76
CA PRO A 81 -22.81 -10.74 0.09
C PRO A 81 -21.81 -11.63 -0.64
N PHE A 82 -22.17 -12.10 -1.85
CA PHE A 82 -21.27 -12.91 -2.67
C PHE A 82 -19.95 -12.18 -3.01
N TYR A 83 -20.02 -10.98 -3.56
CA TYR A 83 -18.82 -10.20 -3.92
C TYR A 83 -18.13 -9.62 -2.67
N GLY A 84 -18.90 -9.22 -1.66
CA GLY A 84 -18.36 -8.74 -0.39
C GLY A 84 -17.47 -9.78 0.29
N ASN A 85 -17.90 -11.05 0.33
CA ASN A 85 -17.09 -12.14 0.89
C ASN A 85 -15.80 -12.37 0.10
N ILE A 86 -15.87 -12.37 -1.24
CA ILE A 86 -14.68 -12.54 -2.11
C ILE A 86 -13.69 -11.39 -1.90
N ILE A 87 -14.17 -10.15 -1.90
CA ILE A 87 -13.32 -8.97 -1.72
C ILE A 87 -12.74 -8.93 -0.32
N GLY A 88 -13.51 -9.30 0.70
CA GLY A 88 -13.03 -9.37 2.08
C GLY A 88 -11.90 -10.38 2.26
N GLU A 89 -12.04 -11.57 1.67
CA GLU A 89 -10.98 -12.59 1.74
C GLU A 89 -9.72 -12.16 0.95
N LEU A 90 -9.90 -11.62 -0.25
CA LEU A 90 -8.81 -11.07 -1.05
C LEU A 90 -8.08 -9.94 -0.31
N GLU A 91 -8.82 -9.02 0.30
CA GLU A 91 -8.28 -7.92 1.09
C GLU A 91 -7.44 -8.44 2.25
N SER A 92 -7.97 -9.41 3.01
CA SER A 92 -7.25 -10.03 4.12
C SER A 92 -5.93 -10.68 3.68
N MET A 93 -5.95 -11.43 2.57
CA MET A 93 -4.76 -12.07 2.00
C MET A 93 -3.73 -11.06 1.51
N LEU A 94 -4.17 -10.01 0.82
CA LEU A 94 -3.30 -8.98 0.24
C LEU A 94 -2.69 -8.09 1.32
N ARG A 95 -3.47 -7.68 2.32
CA ARG A 95 -3.01 -6.89 3.47
C ARG A 95 -1.90 -7.61 4.24
N LYS A 96 -2.02 -8.92 4.47
CA LYS A 96 -0.97 -9.74 5.10
C LYS A 96 0.35 -9.72 4.32
N ARG A 97 0.31 -9.47 3.01
CA ARG A 97 1.47 -9.37 2.13
C ARG A 97 1.93 -7.93 1.89
N GLY A 98 1.33 -6.95 2.57
CA GLY A 98 1.66 -5.54 2.43
C GLY A 98 1.11 -4.88 1.16
N TYR A 99 0.09 -5.47 0.53
CA TYR A 99 -0.63 -4.90 -0.61
C TYR A 99 -1.90 -4.19 -0.16
N TYR A 100 -2.33 -3.23 -0.97
CA TYR A 100 -3.57 -2.48 -0.82
C TYR A 100 -4.51 -2.79 -1.99
N ILE A 101 -5.82 -2.80 -1.74
CA ILE A 101 -6.81 -2.97 -2.80
C ILE A 101 -7.36 -1.60 -3.18
N MET A 102 -7.45 -1.35 -4.50
CA MET A 102 -8.27 -0.28 -5.06
C MET A 102 -9.50 -0.89 -5.73
N LEU A 103 -10.70 -0.46 -5.32
CA LEU A 103 -11.95 -0.90 -5.92
C LEU A 103 -12.43 0.15 -6.92
N PHE A 104 -12.77 -0.29 -8.12
CA PHE A 104 -13.38 0.57 -9.14
C PHE A 104 -14.47 -0.22 -9.87
N SER A 105 -15.69 0.33 -9.87
CA SER A 105 -16.82 -0.24 -10.59
C SER A 105 -17.43 0.80 -11.51
N SER A 106 -17.71 0.42 -12.75
CA SER A 106 -18.45 1.25 -13.69
C SER A 106 -19.36 0.39 -14.57
N LYS A 107 -20.45 1.00 -15.04
CA LYS A 107 -21.32 0.44 -16.08
C LYS A 107 -20.71 0.63 -17.47
N ASN A 108 -19.84 1.63 -17.63
CA ASN A 108 -19.25 2.03 -18.88
C ASN A 108 -17.90 1.31 -19.11
N ILE A 109 -17.88 0.38 -20.07
CA ILE A 109 -16.66 -0.36 -20.44
C ILE A 109 -15.51 0.59 -20.85
N PRO A 110 -15.73 1.59 -21.73
CA PRO A 110 -14.71 2.60 -22.03
C PRO A 110 -14.09 3.28 -20.80
N GLU A 111 -14.87 3.54 -19.74
CA GLU A 111 -14.35 4.13 -18.50
C GLU A 111 -13.42 3.16 -17.76
N ILE A 112 -13.80 1.88 -17.66
CA ILE A 112 -12.94 0.81 -17.12
C ILE A 112 -11.64 0.72 -17.91
N MET A 113 -11.71 0.75 -19.24
CA MET A 113 -10.54 0.72 -20.11
C MET A 113 -9.63 1.92 -19.89
N LYS A 114 -10.20 3.14 -19.80
CA LYS A 114 -9.44 4.36 -19.53
C LYS A 114 -8.74 4.29 -18.17
N MET A 115 -9.45 3.82 -17.15
CA MET A 115 -8.87 3.61 -15.82
C MET A 115 -7.71 2.62 -15.90
N THR A 116 -7.92 1.47 -16.52
CA THR A 116 -6.91 0.42 -16.72
C THR A 116 -5.65 0.99 -17.37
N MET A 117 -5.78 1.63 -18.54
CA MET A 117 -4.66 2.25 -19.28
C MET A 117 -3.95 3.38 -18.54
N GLY A 118 -4.65 4.09 -17.63
CA GLY A 118 -4.08 5.19 -16.84
C GLY A 118 -3.12 4.73 -15.74
N TRP A 119 -3.18 3.46 -15.32
CA TRP A 119 -2.19 2.86 -14.45
C TRP A 119 -1.11 2.23 -15.32
N ASN A 120 0.15 2.69 -15.20
CA ASN A 120 1.30 2.08 -15.88
C ASN A 120 1.35 0.58 -15.56
N HIS A 121 0.87 -0.26 -16.48
CA HIS A 121 0.85 -1.70 -16.30
C HIS A 121 2.29 -2.22 -16.27
N ILE A 122 2.76 -2.64 -15.09
CA ILE A 122 3.71 -3.74 -15.04
C ILE A 122 2.93 -4.92 -15.63
N HIS A 123 3.28 -5.30 -16.86
CA HIS A 123 2.76 -6.48 -17.52
C HIS A 123 2.82 -7.65 -16.53
N LEU A 124 1.67 -8.11 -16.06
CA LEU A 124 1.57 -9.45 -15.52
C LEU A 124 1.85 -10.37 -16.72
N HIS A 125 3.06 -10.93 -16.76
CA HIS A 125 3.42 -12.00 -17.68
C HIS A 125 2.47 -13.18 -17.43
N ALA A 126 1.32 -13.18 -18.10
CA ALA A 126 0.39 -14.30 -18.19
C ALA A 126 0.96 -15.38 -19.14
N GLY A 127 2.20 -15.82 -18.86
CA GLY A 127 2.95 -16.74 -19.71
C GLY A 127 3.69 -17.86 -18.96
N GLN A 128 3.43 -18.05 -17.67
CA GLN A 128 4.02 -19.15 -16.88
C GLN A 128 3.00 -19.80 -15.94
N ILE A 129 1.80 -20.11 -16.43
CA ILE A 129 0.97 -21.18 -15.86
C ILE A 129 0.20 -21.83 -17.02
N LEU A 130 0.91 -22.62 -17.82
CA LEU A 130 0.39 -23.78 -18.56
C LEU A 130 1.51 -24.83 -18.57
#